data_AF-A0A972N6Z2-F1
#
_entry.id   AF-A0A972N6Z2-F1
#
_cell.length_a   1.000
_cell.length_b   1.000
_cell.length_c   1.000
_cell.angle_alpha   90.00
_cell.angle_beta   90.00
_cell.angle_gamma   90.00
#
_symmetry.space_group_name_H-M   'P 1'
#
loop_
_entity.id
_entity.type
_entity.pdbx_description
1 polymer ?
#
loop_
_entity_poly.entity_id
_entity_poly.type
_entity_poly.pdbx_seq_one_letter_code
_entity_poly.pdbx_strand_id
1 'polypeptide(L)'
;MRFEKYPFEKLNELLKDITPCKDYEPLTLTIGEPQFQTPLFIQEELKSKTALLNKYPKSAGEEILKDSMISFVKNRFLIELSKEELIPTFGTREVLFNFPQFLLFDKKDPKMA
;
A
#
# COMPACT_ATOMS: atom_id res chain seq x y z
N MET A 1 -0.54 -14.04 -19.29
CA MET A 1 -1.13 -13.64 -17.99
C MET A 1 -2.64 -13.76 -18.11
N ARG A 2 -3.30 -14.49 -17.21
CA ARG A 2 -4.76 -14.55 -17.14
C ARG A 2 -5.21 -13.56 -16.06
N PHE A 3 -6.05 -12.59 -16.41
CA PHE A 3 -6.55 -11.61 -15.46
C PHE A 3 -7.82 -12.15 -14.81
N GLU A 4 -7.72 -12.46 -13.52
CA GLU A 4 -8.86 -12.83 -12.70
C GLU A 4 -9.62 -11.58 -12.25
N LYS A 5 -10.94 -11.70 -12.11
CA LYS A 5 -11.78 -10.63 -11.54
C LYS A 5 -11.37 -10.33 -10.11
N TYR A 6 -11.42 -9.07 -9.73
CA TYR A 6 -11.25 -8.67 -8.33
C TYR A 6 -12.38 -9.23 -7.46
N PRO A 7 -12.15 -9.42 -6.15
CA PRO A 7 -13.18 -9.94 -5.24
C PRO A 7 -14.48 -9.12 -5.24
N PHE A 8 -14.40 -7.79 -5.34
CA PHE A 8 -15.59 -6.93 -5.36
C PHE A 8 -16.42 -7.10 -6.64
N GLU A 9 -15.80 -7.39 -7.78
CA GLU A 9 -16.52 -7.68 -9.03
C GLU A 9 -17.28 -9.00 -8.92
N LYS A 10 -16.64 -10.03 -8.34
CA LYS A 10 -17.29 -11.32 -8.06
C LYS A 10 -18.47 -11.16 -7.09
N LEU A 11 -18.34 -10.28 -6.09
CA LEU A 11 -19.42 -9.98 -5.16
C LEU A 11 -20.58 -9.24 -5.84
N ASN A 12 -20.29 -8.25 -6.70
CA ASN A 12 -21.32 -7.55 -7.47
C ASN A 12 -22.11 -8.51 -8.36
N GLU A 13 -21.43 -9.48 -9.00
CA GLU A 13 -22.10 -10.52 -9.80
C GLU A 13 -23.00 -11.44 -8.96
N LEU A 14 -22.55 -11.78 -7.75
CA LEU A 14 -23.31 -12.60 -6.81
C LEU A 14 -24.61 -11.91 -6.36
N LEU A 15 -24.58 -10.58 -6.18
CA LEU A 15 -25.70 -9.81 -5.64
C LEU A 15 -26.60 -9.16 -6.70
N LYS A 16 -26.29 -9.33 -8.00
CA LYS A 16 -26.88 -8.56 -9.11
C LYS A 16 -28.42 -8.57 -9.17
N ASP A 17 -29.05 -9.67 -8.76
CA ASP A 17 -30.51 -9.87 -8.84
C ASP A 17 -31.19 -9.73 -7.46
N ILE A 18 -30.43 -9.35 -6.43
CA ILE A 18 -30.93 -9.19 -5.06
C ILE A 18 -31.35 -7.73 -4.86
N THR A 19 -32.62 -7.52 -4.51
CA THR A 19 -33.13 -6.20 -4.13
C THR A 19 -33.11 -6.07 -2.59
N PRO A 20 -32.32 -5.16 -2.01
CA PRO A 20 -32.32 -4.93 -0.57
C PRO A 20 -33.67 -4.40 -0.07
N CYS A 21 -33.96 -4.60 1.22
CA CYS A 21 -35.13 -4.02 1.88
C CYS A 21 -35.06 -2.49 1.84
N LYS A 22 -36.16 -1.83 1.46
CA LYS A 22 -36.23 -0.36 1.31
C LYS A 22 -36.32 0.38 2.65
N ASP A 23 -36.64 -0.32 3.72
CA ASP A 23 -36.83 0.29 5.05
C ASP A 23 -35.50 0.59 5.76
N TYR A 24 -34.37 0.18 5.19
CA TYR A 24 -33.05 0.30 5.81
C TYR A 24 -32.03 0.93 4.87
N GLU A 25 -31.19 1.81 5.43
CA GLU A 25 -30.03 2.36 4.75
C GLU A 25 -28.93 1.29 4.60
N PRO A 26 -28.33 1.14 3.41
CA PRO A 26 -27.24 0.19 3.19
C PRO A 26 -25.99 0.53 4.02
N LEU A 27 -25.44 -0.47 4.71
CA LEU A 27 -24.12 -0.39 5.35
C LEU A 27 -23.11 -1.22 4.56
N THR A 28 -22.13 -0.56 3.95
CA THR A 28 -21.10 -1.23 3.15
C THR A 28 -19.97 -1.72 4.03
N LEU A 29 -19.86 -3.05 4.18
CA LEU A 29 -18.80 -3.74 4.96
C LEU A 29 -17.90 -4.61 4.06
N THR A 30 -17.94 -4.39 2.76
CA THR A 30 -17.37 -5.28 1.74
C THR A 30 -15.98 -4.87 1.27
N ILE A 31 -15.60 -3.60 1.48
CA ILE A 31 -14.32 -3.02 1.05
C ILE A 31 -13.51 -2.67 2.30
N GLY A 32 -12.28 -3.17 2.35
CA GLY A 32 -11.34 -2.95 3.46
C GLY A 32 -10.54 -1.66 3.34
N GLU A 33 -11.18 -0.54 2.99
CA GLU A 33 -10.51 0.75 2.87
C GLU A 33 -10.89 1.70 4.04
N PRO A 34 -9.93 2.42 4.64
CA PRO A 34 -10.22 3.37 5.72
C PRO A 34 -11.15 4.49 5.24
N GLN A 35 -12.17 4.81 6.03
CA GLN A 35 -13.13 5.89 5.75
C GLN A 35 -12.82 7.19 6.53
N PHE A 36 -11.68 7.25 7.22
CA PHE A 36 -11.29 8.41 8.01
C PHE A 36 -10.49 9.41 7.18
N GLN A 37 -10.60 10.69 7.52
CA GLN A 37 -9.82 11.74 6.89
C GLN A 37 -8.33 11.59 7.21
N THR A 38 -7.47 11.93 6.24
CA THR A 38 -6.03 12.00 6.48
C THR A 38 -5.74 13.08 7.54
N PRO A 39 -4.91 12.83 8.57
CA PRO A 39 -4.56 13.81 9.58
C PRO A 39 -4.06 15.14 8.99
N LEU A 40 -4.51 16.27 9.54
CA LEU A 40 -4.26 17.60 8.97
C LEU A 40 -2.76 17.92 8.82
N PHE A 41 -1.95 17.56 9.81
CA PHE A 41 -0.50 17.83 9.77
C PHE A 41 0.20 17.16 8.58
N ILE A 42 -0.29 16.00 8.12
CA ILE A 42 0.25 15.31 6.93
C ILE A 42 -0.12 16.09 5.67
N GLN A 43 -1.38 16.55 5.59
CA GLN A 43 -1.86 17.33 4.46
C GLN A 43 -1.10 18.66 4.34
N GLU A 44 -0.89 19.36 5.46
CA GLU A 44 -0.15 20.63 5.49
C GLU A 44 1.33 20.46 5.14
N GLU A 45 1.98 19.39 5.63
CA GLU A 45 3.36 19.10 5.26
C GLU A 45 3.47 18.89 3.74
N LEU A 46 2.59 18.08 3.13
CA LEU A 46 2.57 17.88 1.68
C LEU A 46 2.38 19.19 0.91
N LYS A 47 1.41 20.03 1.32
CA LYS A 47 1.16 21.35 0.70
C LYS A 47 2.41 22.22 0.74
N SER A 48 3.11 22.24 1.88
CA SER A 48 4.32 23.05 2.08
C SER A 48 5.50 22.63 1.18
N LYS A 49 5.53 21.40 0.68
CA LYS A 49 6.63 20.85 -0.14
C LYS A 49 6.38 20.85 -1.64
N THR A 50 5.27 21.41 -2.11
CA THR A 50 4.91 21.45 -3.54
C THR A 50 5.97 22.11 -4.44
N ALA A 51 6.78 23.03 -3.91
CA ALA A 51 7.91 23.60 -4.64
C ALA A 51 8.98 22.58 -5.08
N LEU A 52 9.00 21.38 -4.49
CA LEU A 52 9.92 20.30 -4.84
C LEU A 52 9.46 19.44 -6.03
N LEU A 53 8.25 19.67 -6.58
CA LEU A 53 7.72 18.89 -7.70
C LEU A 53 8.56 18.99 -8.99
N ASN A 54 9.46 19.98 -9.08
CA ASN A 54 10.41 20.10 -10.19
C ASN A 54 11.69 19.26 -10.01
N LYS A 55 11.82 18.53 -8.90
CA LYS A 55 12.96 17.65 -8.60
C LYS A 55 12.58 16.20 -8.90
N TYR A 56 13.52 15.46 -9.49
CA TYR A 56 13.38 14.01 -9.60
C TYR A 56 13.74 13.38 -8.24
N PRO A 57 12.83 12.60 -7.62
CA PRO A 57 13.11 11.97 -6.33
C PRO A 57 14.16 10.87 -6.47
N LYS A 58 14.99 10.68 -5.42
CA LYS A 58 15.94 9.57 -5.39
C LYS A 58 15.20 8.23 -5.31
N SER A 59 15.58 7.26 -6.13
CA SER A 59 14.99 5.91 -6.08
C SER A 59 15.15 5.22 -4.72
N ALA A 60 16.22 5.54 -3.98
CA ALA A 60 16.46 5.00 -2.63
C ALA A 60 15.62 5.68 -1.52
N GLY A 61 14.83 6.70 -1.87
CA GLY A 61 14.17 7.58 -0.90
C GLY A 61 15.12 8.66 -0.35
N GLU A 62 14.55 9.61 0.39
CA GLU A 62 15.31 10.63 1.11
C GLU A 62 15.77 10.11 2.48
N GLU A 63 16.92 10.59 2.96
CA GLU A 63 17.49 10.16 4.25
C GLU A 63 16.52 10.35 5.42
N ILE A 64 15.82 11.48 5.46
CA ILE A 64 14.83 11.78 6.49
C ILE A 64 13.69 10.75 6.53
N LEU A 65 13.30 10.19 5.37
CA LEU A 65 12.28 9.15 5.30
C LEU A 65 12.81 7.85 5.90
N LYS A 66 14.03 7.43 5.54
CA LYS A 66 14.65 6.22 6.09
C LYS A 66 14.82 6.30 7.61
N ASP A 67 15.37 7.42 8.09
CA ASP A 67 15.57 7.64 9.53
C ASP A 67 14.25 7.61 10.30
N SER A 68 13.18 8.18 9.72
CA SER A 68 11.83 8.14 10.29
C SER A 68 11.25 6.72 10.32
N MET A 69 11.44 5.92 9.26
CA MET A 69 10.96 4.54 9.19
C MET A 69 11.71 3.63 10.18
N ILE A 70 13.03 3.78 10.31
CA ILE A 70 13.83 3.06 11.31
C ILE A 70 13.38 3.43 12.73
N SER A 71 13.17 4.72 12.99
CA SER A 71 12.66 5.20 14.28
C SER A 71 11.28 4.63 14.61
N PHE A 72 10.38 4.53 13.62
CA PHE A 72 9.09 3.87 13.79
C PHE A 72 9.26 2.40 14.18
N VAL A 73 10.12 1.65 13.49
CA VAL A 73 10.36 0.23 13.78
C VAL A 73 10.91 0.06 15.19
N LYS A 74 11.90 0.87 15.58
CA LYS A 74 12.46 0.88 16.93
C LYS A 74 11.41 1.14 17.99
N ASN A 75 10.60 2.17 17.83
CA ASN A 75 9.59 2.53 18.83
C ASN A 75 8.45 1.51 18.90
N ARG A 76 8.03 0.94 17.76
CA ARG A 76 6.87 0.04 17.68
C ARG A 76 7.21 -1.40 18.04
N PHE A 77 8.41 -1.86 17.70
CA PHE A 77 8.82 -3.26 17.79
C PHE A 77 10.05 -3.50 18.67
N LEU A 78 10.70 -2.44 19.17
CA LEU A 78 11.93 -2.51 19.99
C LEU A 78 13.10 -3.17 19.24
N ILE A 79 13.15 -2.96 17.92
CA ILE A 79 14.19 -3.49 17.03
C ILE A 79 14.97 -2.32 16.44
N GLU A 80 16.28 -2.34 16.57
CA GLU A 80 17.17 -1.42 15.85
C GLU A 80 17.44 -1.99 14.45
N LEU A 81 17.23 -1.17 13.41
CA LEU A 81 17.61 -1.51 12.04
C LEU A 81 18.71 -0.57 11.57
N SER A 82 19.64 -1.11 10.78
CA SER A 82 20.58 -0.35 9.96
C SER A 82 19.91 0.18 8.68
N LYS A 83 20.56 1.12 7.99
CA LYS A 83 20.02 1.71 6.75
C LYS A 83 19.99 0.72 5.59
N GLU A 84 20.78 -0.34 5.68
CA GLU A 84 20.87 -1.44 4.71
C GLU A 84 19.75 -2.47 4.88
N GLU A 85 19.12 -2.52 6.05
CA GLU A 85 18.01 -3.44 6.38
C GLU A 85 16.62 -2.87 6.04
N LEU A 86 16.55 -1.66 5.47
CA LEU A 86 15.30 -0.99 5.15
C LEU A 86 15.33 -0.31 3.79
N ILE A 87 14.32 -0.62 2.97
CA ILE A 87 14.10 -0.03 1.64
C ILE A 87 12.71 0.63 1.60
N PRO A 88 12.62 1.96 1.41
CA PRO A 88 11.36 2.63 1.15
C PRO A 88 10.73 2.17 -0.18
N THR A 89 9.41 2.02 -0.21
CA THR A 89 8.66 1.55 -1.39
C THR A 89 7.41 2.40 -1.62
N PHE A 90 6.86 2.39 -2.84
CA PHE A 90 5.62 3.09 -3.19
C PHE A 90 4.38 2.28 -2.77
N GLY A 91 4.25 2.08 -1.46
CA GLY A 91 3.23 1.20 -0.89
C GLY A 91 3.57 -0.28 -1.03
N THR A 92 2.81 -1.12 -0.32
CA THR A 92 3.12 -2.56 -0.19
C THR A 92 2.76 -3.37 -1.43
N ARG A 93 1.76 -2.93 -2.22
CA ARG A 93 1.29 -3.65 -3.41
C ARG A 93 2.39 -3.84 -4.45
N GLU A 94 3.15 -2.78 -4.73
CA GLU A 94 4.25 -2.76 -5.69
C GLU A 94 5.31 -3.80 -5.31
N VAL A 95 5.81 -3.74 -4.07
CA VAL A 95 6.88 -4.63 -3.62
C VAL A 95 6.43 -6.09 -3.53
N LEU A 96 5.20 -6.35 -3.10
CA LEU A 96 4.64 -7.70 -3.11
C LEU A 96 4.51 -8.29 -4.52
N PHE A 97 4.35 -7.44 -5.54
CA PHE A 97 4.29 -7.86 -6.94
C PHE A 97 5.68 -8.05 -7.58
N ASN A 98 6.59 -7.11 -7.36
CA ASN A 98 7.89 -7.08 -8.07
C ASN A 98 9.00 -7.88 -7.35
N PHE A 99 8.97 -7.97 -6.02
CA PHE A 99 10.00 -8.68 -5.27
C PHE A 99 10.10 -10.16 -5.62
N PRO A 100 8.99 -10.90 -5.82
CA PRO A 100 9.05 -12.28 -6.28
C PRO A 100 9.70 -12.42 -7.66
N GLN A 101 9.44 -11.46 -8.56
CA GLN A 101 10.03 -11.44 -9.90
C GLN A 101 11.54 -11.22 -9.82
N PHE A 102 11.97 -10.33 -8.94
CA PHE A 102 13.39 -10.11 -8.66
C PHE A 102 14.06 -11.33 -8.01
N LEU A 103 13.47 -11.89 -6.95
CA LEU A 103 14.07 -12.97 -6.18
C LEU A 103 14.15 -14.30 -6.96
N LEU A 104 13.18 -14.55 -7.84
CA LEU A 104 13.03 -15.81 -8.56
C LEU A 104 13.34 -15.70 -10.06
N PHE A 105 14.02 -14.64 -10.49
CA PHE A 105 14.22 -14.32 -11.91
C PHE A 105 14.90 -15.44 -12.72
N ASP A 106 15.71 -16.27 -12.08
CA ASP A 106 16.49 -17.35 -12.69
C ASP A 106 15.85 -18.74 -12.52
N LYS A 107 14.69 -18.82 -11.85
CA LYS A 107 14.03 -20.09 -11.56
C LYS A 107 13.14 -20.50 -12.73
N LYS A 108 13.28 -21.75 -13.16
CA LYS A 108 12.55 -22.32 -14.30
C LYS A 108 11.03 -22.40 -14.06
N ASP A 109 10.63 -22.73 -12.84
CA ASP A 109 9.22 -22.86 -12.42
C ASP A 109 9.03 -22.13 -11.07
N PRO A 110 9.06 -20.79 -11.06
CA PRO A 110 9.06 -20.01 -9.82
C PRO A 110 7.73 -20.18 -9.09
N LYS A 111 7.79 -20.50 -7.79
CA LYS A 111 6.63 -20.58 -6.89
C LYS A 111 6.93 -19.80 -5.62
N MET A 112 5.98 -18.97 -5.20
CA MET A 112 5.96 -18.39 -3.86
C MET A 112 5.11 -19.30 -2.98
N ALA A 113 5.61 -19.62 -1.79
CA ALA A 113 4.93 -20.46 -0.80
C ALA A 113 3.66 -19.78 -0.25
#